data_AF-A0AAV4HL16-F1
#
_entry.id   AF-A0AAV4HL16-F1
#
_cell.length_a   1.000
_cell.length_b   1.000
_cell.length_c   1.000
_cell.angle_alpha   90.00
_cell.angle_beta   90.00
_cell.angle_gamma   90.00
#
_symmetry.space_group_name_H-M   'P 1'
#
loop_
_entity.id
_entity.type
_entity.pdbx_description
1 polymer ?
#
loop_
_entity_poly.entity_id
_entity_poly.type
_entity_poly.pdbx_seq_one_letter_code
_entity_poly.pdbx_strand_id
1 'polypeptide(L)'
;MIIFFQKNTALKHLLLRHNNFEENGAVHFKEALATNESLETLDLSWNKFRTKGAIYIAEGIQENFGLRCLNFAMNGLGSEGAEAMGKALKVNRTLLQLDLSFNRIPGIGAGYLAVGLQTNDTLQGLKISSNPIGSEGSHCILLAVEKNDSSALMYLEMFNIRVNDEFDELEKRLKEERDLTVLHAGLKYETSLSDLRRAEPEDWWIRDPMTKLKRYVKENGYRLIDLFRDFDKDGNQLISKEEFTLGVKQAGIILSEEQIEELLRKLDKDKNGSIDFGELIEGDREYKRLRREWAESKQKKAEEAKQATEKVESAREILQRLSVSLEGDRRTSVQAGERQASLHGEHQAAGDTT
;
A
#
# COMPACT_ATOMS: atom_id res chain seq x y z
N MET A 1 -20.67 -20.27 27.06
CA MET A 1 -20.18 -20.77 25.75
C MET A 1 -18.67 -21.02 25.76
N ILE A 2 -17.83 -20.10 26.22
CA ILE A 2 -16.36 -20.24 26.11
C ILE A 2 -15.77 -21.32 27.02
N ILE A 3 -16.28 -21.47 28.24
CA ILE A 3 -15.92 -22.58 29.15
C ILE A 3 -16.20 -23.96 28.52
N PHE A 4 -17.17 -24.05 27.61
CA PHE A 4 -17.62 -25.32 27.06
C PHE A 4 -16.59 -25.94 26.10
N PHE A 5 -15.92 -25.13 25.26
CA PHE A 5 -14.91 -25.69 24.36
C PHE A 5 -13.55 -25.86 25.03
N GLN A 6 -13.24 -25.11 26.09
CA GLN A 6 -11.98 -25.28 26.83
C GLN A 6 -11.72 -26.74 27.25
N LYS A 7 -12.75 -27.44 27.71
CA LYS A 7 -12.65 -28.85 28.16
C LYS A 7 -13.06 -29.88 27.10
N ASN A 8 -13.51 -29.41 25.94
CA ASN A 8 -14.00 -30.30 24.90
C ASN A 8 -12.82 -30.85 24.10
N THR A 9 -12.66 -32.17 24.10
CA THR A 9 -11.57 -32.88 23.41
C THR A 9 -12.01 -33.49 22.07
N ALA A 10 -13.30 -33.41 21.72
CA ALA A 10 -13.86 -34.01 20.53
C ALA A 10 -14.15 -32.98 19.42
N LEU A 11 -14.40 -31.72 19.78
CA LEU A 11 -14.79 -30.69 18.83
C LEU A 11 -13.61 -30.26 17.95
N LYS A 12 -13.74 -30.48 16.64
CA LYS A 12 -12.71 -30.14 15.65
C LYS A 12 -12.92 -28.80 14.95
N HIS A 13 -14.18 -28.42 14.74
CA HIS A 13 -14.51 -27.20 14.01
C HIS A 13 -15.53 -26.37 14.80
N LEU A 14 -15.23 -25.09 15.00
CA LEU A 14 -16.08 -24.16 15.72
C LEU A 14 -16.26 -22.88 14.89
N LEU A 15 -17.49 -22.63 14.47
CA LEU A 15 -17.85 -21.47 13.65
C LEU A 15 -18.67 -20.50 14.49
N LEU A 16 -18.09 -19.34 14.77
CA LEU A 16 -18.63 -18.28 15.62
C LEU A 16 -18.67 -16.92 14.88
N ARG A 17 -18.67 -16.95 13.55
CA ARG A 17 -18.76 -15.75 12.72
C ARG A 17 -20.03 -14.95 12.95
N HIS A 18 -19.97 -13.65 12.70
CA HIS A 18 -21.13 -12.75 12.74
C HIS A 18 -21.87 -12.77 14.09
N ASN A 19 -21.11 -12.62 15.17
CA ASN A 19 -21.62 -12.49 16.53
C ASN A 19 -21.22 -11.13 17.13
N ASN A 20 -21.62 -10.91 18.38
CA ASN A 20 -21.26 -9.71 19.15
C ASN A 20 -20.17 -10.02 20.19
N PHE A 21 -19.17 -10.85 19.86
CA PHE A 21 -18.03 -11.03 20.78
C PHE A 21 -17.18 -9.76 20.80
N GLU A 22 -17.06 -9.16 21.98
CA GLU A 22 -16.35 -7.90 22.22
C GLU A 22 -14.98 -8.14 22.88
N GLU A 23 -14.18 -7.07 22.97
CA GLU A 23 -12.80 -7.12 23.48
C GLU A 23 -12.67 -7.80 24.85
N ASN A 24 -13.60 -7.53 25.77
CA ASN A 24 -13.57 -8.10 27.12
C ASN A 24 -13.84 -9.60 27.14
N GLY A 25 -14.60 -10.12 26.17
CA GLY A 25 -14.86 -11.56 26.05
C GLY A 25 -13.67 -12.34 25.52
N ALA A 26 -12.70 -11.66 24.89
CA ALA A 26 -11.53 -12.27 24.27
C ALA A 26 -10.58 -12.93 25.29
N VAL A 27 -10.57 -12.48 26.54
CA VAL A 27 -9.75 -13.07 27.61
C VAL A 27 -10.10 -14.56 27.80
N HIS A 28 -11.37 -14.91 27.70
CA HIS A 28 -11.79 -16.30 27.82
C HIS A 28 -11.40 -17.12 26.59
N PHE A 29 -11.38 -16.50 25.40
CA PHE A 29 -10.87 -17.17 24.19
C PHE A 29 -9.38 -17.43 24.30
N LYS A 30 -8.59 -16.51 24.87
CA LYS A 30 -7.17 -16.75 25.17
C LYS A 30 -7.01 -18.02 26.00
N GLU A 31 -7.67 -18.09 27.16
CA GLU A 31 -7.57 -19.23 28.09
C GLU A 31 -8.00 -20.55 27.43
N ALA A 32 -9.08 -20.50 26.66
CA ALA A 32 -9.62 -21.68 26.00
C ALA A 32 -8.77 -22.12 24.80
N LEU A 33 -8.17 -21.19 24.06
CA LEU A 33 -7.21 -21.50 22.99
C LEU A 33 -5.93 -22.07 23.57
N ALA A 34 -5.37 -21.49 24.63
CA ALA A 34 -4.13 -21.97 25.23
C ALA A 34 -4.21 -23.42 25.72
N THR A 35 -5.40 -23.89 26.09
CA THR A 35 -5.60 -25.23 26.69
C THR A 35 -6.30 -26.24 25.77
N ASN A 36 -6.96 -25.80 24.70
CA ASN A 36 -7.63 -26.71 23.79
C ASN A 36 -6.68 -27.22 22.68
N GLU A 37 -6.39 -28.51 22.72
CA GLU A 37 -5.54 -29.19 21.74
C GLU A 37 -6.34 -29.90 20.63
N SER A 38 -7.65 -30.05 20.79
CA SER A 38 -8.48 -30.81 19.86
C SER A 38 -9.01 -29.99 18.69
N LEU A 39 -9.21 -28.69 18.89
CA LEU A 39 -9.86 -27.81 17.93
C LEU A 39 -8.87 -27.48 16.80
N GLU A 40 -9.28 -27.79 15.58
CA GLU A 40 -8.45 -27.64 14.39
C GLU A 40 -8.87 -26.43 13.56
N THR A 41 -10.15 -26.04 13.58
CA THR A 41 -10.68 -24.90 12.83
C THR A 41 -11.51 -24.00 13.72
N LEU A 42 -11.19 -22.70 13.68
CA LEU A 42 -11.92 -21.67 14.40
C LEU A 42 -12.23 -20.50 13.47
N ASP A 43 -13.51 -20.18 13.32
CA ASP A 43 -13.98 -19.00 12.59
C ASP A 43 -14.58 -17.99 13.57
N LEU A 44 -13.85 -16.89 13.78
CA LEU A 44 -14.22 -15.76 14.62
C LEU A 44 -14.52 -14.51 13.78
N SER A 45 -14.71 -14.66 12.47
CA SER A 45 -14.85 -13.52 11.57
C SER A 45 -16.08 -12.66 11.89
N TRP A 46 -16.01 -11.37 11.57
CA TRP A 46 -17.10 -10.42 11.72
C TRP A 46 -17.64 -10.37 13.17
N ASN A 47 -16.73 -10.16 14.11
CA ASN A 47 -17.03 -9.87 15.52
C ASN A 47 -16.48 -8.48 15.90
N LYS A 48 -16.48 -8.16 17.19
CA LYS A 48 -16.03 -6.86 17.74
C LYS A 48 -14.83 -7.05 18.67
N PHE A 49 -13.92 -7.97 18.34
CA PHE A 49 -12.72 -8.21 19.14
C PHE A 49 -11.79 -7.00 19.21
N ARG A 50 -11.76 -6.18 18.14
CA ARG A 50 -10.91 -4.98 18.03
C ARG A 50 -9.44 -5.26 18.39
N THR A 51 -8.69 -4.22 18.71
CA THR A 51 -7.27 -4.30 19.01
C THR A 51 -6.99 -5.14 20.27
N LYS A 52 -7.63 -4.83 21.40
CA LYS A 52 -7.35 -5.52 22.67
C LYS A 52 -7.76 -6.99 22.64
N GLY A 53 -8.90 -7.30 22.03
CA GLY A 53 -9.31 -8.69 21.86
C GLY A 53 -8.39 -9.46 20.93
N ALA A 54 -7.89 -8.83 19.86
CA ALA A 54 -6.89 -9.46 18.99
C ALA A 54 -5.60 -9.83 19.71
N ILE A 55 -5.13 -8.99 20.64
CA ILE A 55 -3.95 -9.30 21.46
C ILE A 55 -4.20 -10.58 22.27
N TYR A 56 -5.37 -10.69 22.93
CA TYR A 56 -5.72 -11.90 23.67
C TYR A 56 -5.82 -13.14 22.77
N ILE A 57 -6.42 -13.03 21.58
CA ILE A 57 -6.45 -14.16 20.63
C ILE A 57 -5.03 -14.54 20.24
N ALA A 58 -4.17 -13.59 19.88
CA ALA A 58 -2.78 -13.86 19.50
C ALA A 58 -1.99 -14.54 20.63
N GLU A 59 -2.16 -14.10 21.88
CA GLU A 59 -1.56 -14.75 23.05
C GLU A 59 -2.05 -16.20 23.21
N GLY A 60 -3.34 -16.45 23.02
CA GLY A 60 -3.88 -17.82 23.04
C GLY A 60 -3.31 -18.70 21.93
N ILE A 61 -3.08 -18.12 20.74
CA ILE A 61 -2.47 -18.83 19.61
C ILE A 61 -0.98 -19.14 19.85
N GLN A 62 -0.25 -18.29 20.57
CA GLN A 62 1.15 -18.55 20.93
C GLN A 62 1.32 -19.87 21.70
N GLU A 63 0.35 -20.17 22.58
CA GLU A 63 0.35 -21.35 23.44
C GLU A 63 -0.40 -22.54 22.83
N ASN A 64 -1.10 -22.36 21.70
CA ASN A 64 -1.95 -23.40 21.13
C ASN A 64 -1.19 -24.38 20.21
N PHE A 65 -1.38 -25.68 20.44
CA PHE A 65 -0.74 -26.75 19.66
C PHE A 65 -1.70 -27.56 18.75
N GLY A 66 -2.99 -27.23 18.73
CA GLY A 66 -4.01 -27.97 17.99
C GLY A 66 -4.53 -27.27 16.73
N LEU A 67 -4.67 -25.95 16.78
CA LEU A 67 -5.38 -25.16 15.79
C LEU A 67 -4.58 -25.07 14.49
N ARG A 68 -5.26 -25.40 13.39
CA ARG A 68 -4.70 -25.42 12.03
C ARG A 68 -5.23 -24.26 11.19
N CYS A 69 -6.48 -23.88 11.40
CA CYS A 69 -7.14 -22.86 10.60
C CYS A 69 -7.82 -21.82 11.50
N LEU A 70 -7.43 -20.56 11.35
CA LEU A 70 -8.06 -19.43 12.03
C LEU A 70 -8.59 -18.42 11.01
N ASN A 71 -9.90 -18.21 11.00
CA ASN A 71 -10.48 -17.04 10.34
C ASN A 71 -10.76 -15.96 11.39
N PHE A 72 -10.03 -14.85 11.29
CA PHE A 72 -10.16 -13.71 12.18
C PHE A 72 -10.47 -12.41 11.43
N ALA A 73 -11.02 -12.51 10.22
CA ALA A 73 -11.36 -11.36 9.39
C ALA A 73 -12.43 -10.45 10.02
N MET A 74 -12.48 -9.17 9.61
CA MET A 74 -13.52 -8.21 10.01
C MET A 74 -13.66 -7.96 11.52
N ASN A 75 -12.55 -7.98 12.26
CA ASN A 75 -12.51 -7.72 13.71
C ASN A 75 -11.88 -6.38 14.09
N GLY A 76 -11.07 -5.79 13.21
CA GLY A 76 -10.44 -4.48 13.43
C GLY A 76 -9.25 -4.51 14.39
N LEU A 77 -8.23 -5.30 14.05
CA LEU A 77 -7.01 -5.54 14.85
C LEU A 77 -6.15 -4.27 15.02
N GLY A 78 -6.06 -3.43 13.99
CA GLY A 78 -5.09 -2.33 13.97
C GLY A 78 -3.62 -2.79 14.02
N SER A 79 -2.71 -1.86 14.31
CA SER A 79 -1.25 -2.14 14.35
C SER A 79 -0.86 -3.07 15.50
N GLU A 80 -1.36 -2.82 16.70
CA GLU A 80 -0.97 -3.56 17.92
C GLU A 80 -1.51 -5.00 17.90
N GLY A 81 -2.73 -5.19 17.38
CA GLY A 81 -3.26 -6.52 17.14
C GLY A 81 -2.45 -7.29 16.09
N ALA A 82 -2.01 -6.62 15.02
CA ALA A 82 -1.11 -7.21 14.04
C ALA A 82 0.28 -7.52 14.61
N GLU A 83 0.79 -6.69 15.53
CA GLU A 83 2.04 -6.95 16.26
C GLU A 83 1.94 -8.23 17.10
N ALA A 84 0.87 -8.36 17.87
CA ALA A 84 0.64 -9.54 18.67
C ALA A 84 0.50 -10.79 17.78
N MET A 85 -0.19 -10.70 16.64
CA MET A 85 -0.27 -11.79 15.66
C MET A 85 1.10 -12.11 15.05
N GLY A 86 1.93 -11.12 14.74
CA GLY A 86 3.31 -11.33 14.28
C GLY A 86 4.15 -12.09 15.31
N LYS A 87 4.03 -11.73 16.60
CA LYS A 87 4.65 -12.48 17.72
C LYS A 87 4.11 -13.90 17.81
N ALA A 88 2.81 -14.10 17.59
CA ALA A 88 2.20 -15.42 17.55
C ALA A 88 2.75 -16.28 16.42
N LEU A 89 2.81 -15.76 15.19
CA LEU A 89 3.40 -16.45 14.04
C LEU A 89 4.88 -16.80 14.27
N LYS A 90 5.62 -15.94 14.98
CA LYS A 90 7.03 -16.20 15.28
C LYS A 90 7.24 -17.50 16.06
N VAL A 91 6.33 -17.87 16.96
CA VAL A 91 6.48 -19.03 17.87
C VAL A 91 5.54 -20.19 17.57
N ASN A 92 4.34 -19.93 17.04
CA ASN A 92 3.37 -20.98 16.74
C ASN A 92 3.86 -21.81 15.54
N ARG A 93 3.75 -23.13 15.66
CA ARG A 93 4.19 -24.11 14.66
C ARG A 93 3.07 -25.06 14.24
N THR A 94 1.82 -24.65 14.44
CA THR A 94 0.66 -25.51 14.25
C THR A 94 -0.35 -24.93 13.29
N LEU A 95 -0.48 -23.61 13.26
CA LEU A 95 -1.38 -22.90 12.37
C LEU A 95 -0.88 -22.97 10.92
N LEU A 96 -1.75 -23.49 10.05
CA LEU A 96 -1.50 -23.67 8.62
C LEU A 96 -2.19 -22.59 7.79
N GLN A 97 -3.35 -22.10 8.22
CA GLN A 97 -4.17 -21.15 7.48
C GLN A 97 -4.62 -20.01 8.40
N LEU A 98 -4.38 -18.78 7.98
CA LEU A 98 -4.74 -17.59 8.73
C LEU A 98 -5.40 -16.54 7.83
N ASP A 99 -6.61 -16.14 8.19
CA ASP A 99 -7.31 -15.02 7.55
C ASP A 99 -7.41 -13.81 8.48
N LEU A 100 -6.73 -12.73 8.10
CA LEU A 100 -6.71 -11.43 8.75
C LEU A 100 -7.33 -10.34 7.86
N SER A 101 -8.15 -10.68 6.88
CA SER A 101 -8.75 -9.70 5.97
C SER A 101 -9.66 -8.70 6.69
N PHE A 102 -9.79 -7.48 6.16
CA PHE A 102 -10.67 -6.43 6.71
C PHE A 102 -10.42 -6.10 8.20
N ASN A 103 -9.18 -6.08 8.64
CA ASN A 103 -8.81 -5.86 10.04
C ASN A 103 -8.17 -4.51 10.33
N ARG A 104 -8.24 -3.57 9.38
CA ARG A 104 -7.67 -2.22 9.50
C ARG A 104 -6.17 -2.24 9.85
N ILE A 105 -5.44 -3.24 9.38
CA ILE A 105 -4.00 -3.38 9.59
C ILE A 105 -3.27 -2.37 8.69
N PRO A 106 -2.58 -1.36 9.24
CA PRO A 106 -1.80 -0.41 8.45
C PRO A 106 -0.43 -0.99 8.08
N GLY A 107 0.35 -0.31 7.24
CA GLY A 107 1.66 -0.78 6.78
C GLY A 107 2.65 -1.15 7.90
N ILE A 108 2.67 -0.40 9.01
CA ILE A 108 3.47 -0.77 10.19
C ILE A 108 3.04 -2.13 10.76
N GLY A 109 1.73 -2.40 10.78
CA GLY A 109 1.19 -3.70 11.19
C GLY A 109 1.63 -4.84 10.28
N ALA A 110 1.71 -4.60 8.97
CA ALA A 110 2.27 -5.57 8.03
C ALA A 110 3.76 -5.85 8.27
N GLY A 111 4.53 -4.82 8.66
CA GLY A 111 5.92 -4.99 9.10
C GLY A 111 6.05 -5.96 10.29
N TYR A 112 5.13 -5.90 11.27
CA TYR A 112 5.16 -6.86 12.37
C TYR A 112 4.77 -8.28 11.96
N LEU A 113 3.79 -8.43 11.07
CA LEU A 113 3.46 -9.74 10.50
C LEU A 113 4.66 -10.31 9.72
N ALA A 114 5.35 -9.48 8.94
CA ALA A 114 6.55 -9.84 8.19
C ALA A 114 7.70 -10.34 9.11
N VAL A 115 7.85 -9.75 10.31
CA VAL A 115 8.83 -10.24 11.31
C VAL A 115 8.48 -11.65 11.79
N GLY A 116 7.20 -11.96 11.98
CA GLY A 116 6.75 -13.31 12.35
C GLY A 116 6.99 -14.32 11.23
N LEU A 117 6.63 -13.94 9.99
CA LEU A 117 6.76 -14.79 8.80
C LEU A 117 8.21 -15.14 8.46
N GLN A 118 9.17 -14.25 8.74
CA GLN A 118 10.60 -14.47 8.52
C GLN A 118 11.18 -15.71 9.23
N THR A 119 10.50 -16.21 10.26
CA THR A 119 10.94 -17.40 11.00
C THR A 119 9.89 -18.50 11.07
N ASN A 120 8.72 -18.28 10.46
CA ASN A 120 7.64 -19.25 10.47
C ASN A 120 7.76 -20.19 9.27
N ASP A 121 7.83 -21.48 9.55
CA ASP A 121 8.04 -22.59 8.62
C ASP A 121 6.81 -23.52 8.52
N THR A 122 5.65 -23.07 8.98
CA THR A 122 4.43 -23.92 9.10
C THR A 122 3.19 -23.31 8.48
N LEU A 123 3.07 -21.98 8.47
CA LEU A 123 1.94 -21.29 7.86
C LEU A 123 1.99 -21.46 6.33
N GLN A 124 0.94 -22.08 5.78
CA GLN A 124 0.81 -22.38 4.36
C GLN A 124 -0.02 -21.34 3.62
N GLY A 125 -1.03 -20.78 4.27
CA GLY A 125 -1.90 -19.78 3.68
C GLY A 125 -2.12 -18.56 4.57
N LEU A 126 -1.94 -17.37 3.98
CA LEU A 126 -2.20 -16.09 4.63
C LEU A 126 -3.14 -15.25 3.77
N LYS A 127 -4.24 -14.78 4.36
CA LYS A 127 -5.13 -13.81 3.74
C LYS A 127 -5.08 -12.50 4.52
N ILE A 128 -4.76 -11.41 3.84
CA ILE A 128 -4.67 -10.07 4.42
C ILE A 128 -5.46 -9.04 3.60
N SER A 129 -6.31 -9.49 2.69
CA SER A 129 -7.13 -8.68 1.80
C SER A 129 -7.86 -7.53 2.51
N SER A 130 -8.00 -6.40 1.82
CA SER A 130 -8.75 -5.21 2.28
C SER A 130 -8.27 -4.66 3.63
N ASN A 131 -6.95 -4.64 3.83
CA ASN A 131 -6.30 -3.90 4.91
C ASN A 131 -5.54 -2.69 4.34
N PRO A 132 -5.44 -1.55 5.06
CA PRO A 132 -4.68 -0.37 4.62
C PRO A 132 -3.15 -0.55 4.74
N ILE A 133 -2.63 -1.68 4.25
CA ILE A 133 -1.23 -2.10 4.38
C ILE A 133 -0.28 -1.19 3.55
N GLY A 134 -0.76 -0.64 2.43
CA GLY A 134 0.08 0.14 1.51
C GLY A 134 1.05 -0.73 0.70
N SER A 135 1.69 -0.12 -0.29
CA SER A 135 2.65 -0.81 -1.18
C SER A 135 3.87 -1.29 -0.41
N GLU A 136 4.46 -0.43 0.41
CA GLU A 136 5.63 -0.80 1.23
C GLU A 136 5.32 -1.96 2.17
N GLY A 137 4.14 -1.94 2.80
CA GLY A 137 3.73 -3.02 3.69
C GLY A 137 3.51 -4.34 2.94
N SER A 138 2.98 -4.29 1.72
CA SER A 138 2.80 -5.49 0.89
C SER A 138 4.14 -6.08 0.46
N HIS A 139 5.06 -5.22 0.04
CA HIS A 139 6.43 -5.59 -0.33
C HIS A 139 7.18 -6.18 0.86
N CYS A 140 7.02 -5.61 2.06
CA CYS A 140 7.58 -6.15 3.31
C CYS A 140 7.14 -7.58 3.61
N ILE A 141 5.85 -7.92 3.40
CA ILE A 141 5.35 -9.29 3.61
C ILE A 141 6.04 -10.25 2.65
N LEU A 142 6.17 -9.87 1.38
CA LEU A 142 6.77 -10.74 0.37
C LEU A 142 8.29 -10.90 0.57
N LEU A 143 8.99 -9.83 0.94
CA LEU A 143 10.40 -9.87 1.34
C LEU A 143 10.64 -10.79 2.54
N ALA A 144 9.69 -10.86 3.48
CA ALA A 144 9.79 -11.77 4.62
C ALA A 144 9.74 -13.24 4.20
N VAL A 145 8.94 -13.56 3.17
CA VAL A 145 8.88 -14.91 2.59
C VAL A 145 10.19 -15.23 1.86
N GLU A 146 10.72 -14.28 1.07
CA GLU A 146 12.01 -14.43 0.40
C GLU A 146 13.15 -14.74 1.38
N LYS A 147 13.22 -13.99 2.48
CA LYS A 147 14.27 -14.14 3.50
C LYS A 147 14.18 -15.43 4.32
N ASN A 148 13.09 -16.17 4.22
CA ASN A 148 12.87 -17.40 4.96
C ASN A 148 12.88 -18.61 4.01
N ASP A 149 14.05 -19.24 3.85
CA ASP A 149 14.23 -20.41 2.99
C ASP A 149 13.34 -21.60 3.38
N SER A 150 12.96 -21.70 4.66
CA SER A 150 12.09 -22.75 5.19
C SER A 150 10.61 -22.36 5.20
N SER A 151 10.23 -21.24 4.59
CA SER A 151 8.83 -20.80 4.58
C SER A 151 7.94 -21.83 3.90
N ALA A 152 6.90 -22.29 4.60
CA ALA A 152 5.89 -23.20 4.06
C ALA A 152 4.76 -22.46 3.31
N LEU A 153 4.86 -21.13 3.19
CA LEU A 153 3.80 -20.31 2.60
C LEU A 153 3.68 -20.61 1.10
N MET A 154 2.55 -21.18 0.72
CA MET A 154 2.19 -21.53 -0.66
C MET A 154 1.08 -20.63 -1.21
N TYR A 155 0.36 -19.92 -0.33
CA TYR A 155 -0.80 -19.12 -0.69
C TYR A 155 -0.81 -17.79 0.07
N LEU A 156 -0.83 -16.68 -0.67
CA LEU A 156 -0.92 -15.32 -0.13
C LEU A 156 -2.00 -14.52 -0.85
N GLU A 157 -3.03 -14.09 -0.11
CA GLU A 157 -4.14 -13.31 -0.65
C GLU A 157 -4.10 -11.86 -0.15
N MET A 158 -4.02 -10.91 -1.09
CA MET A 158 -3.85 -9.47 -0.84
C MET A 158 -4.77 -8.63 -1.74
N PHE A 159 -6.03 -9.06 -1.94
CA PHE A 159 -6.98 -8.25 -2.69
C PHE A 159 -7.22 -6.89 -2.02
N ASN A 160 -7.46 -5.86 -2.82
CA ASN A 160 -7.64 -4.49 -2.34
C ASN A 160 -6.47 -3.94 -1.49
N ILE A 161 -5.26 -4.47 -1.69
CA ILE A 161 -4.02 -3.92 -1.14
C ILE A 161 -3.19 -3.36 -2.28
N ARG A 162 -2.49 -2.28 -2.00
CA ARG A 162 -1.61 -1.61 -2.95
C ARG A 162 -0.29 -2.35 -3.08
N VAL A 163 0.28 -2.39 -4.28
CA VAL A 163 1.58 -3.01 -4.57
C VAL A 163 2.42 -2.04 -5.42
N ASN A 164 3.74 -2.11 -5.33
CA ASN A 164 4.67 -1.30 -6.13
C ASN A 164 5.37 -2.18 -7.17
N ASP A 165 6.21 -1.59 -8.02
CA ASP A 165 6.92 -2.34 -9.05
C ASP A 165 7.96 -3.30 -8.42
N GLU A 166 8.54 -2.93 -7.26
CA GLU A 166 9.43 -3.81 -6.49
C GLU A 166 8.71 -5.07 -5.97
N PHE A 167 7.43 -4.96 -5.62
CA PHE A 167 6.60 -6.12 -5.29
C PHE A 167 6.41 -7.03 -6.50
N ASP A 168 6.04 -6.48 -7.66
CA ASP A 168 5.79 -7.28 -8.88
C ASP A 168 7.07 -8.04 -9.30
N GLU A 169 8.23 -7.39 -9.23
CA GLU A 169 9.53 -8.01 -9.53
C GLU A 169 9.87 -9.14 -8.56
N LEU A 170 9.66 -8.92 -7.26
CA LEU A 170 9.92 -9.91 -6.23
C LEU A 170 8.95 -11.10 -6.33
N GLU A 171 7.69 -10.84 -6.60
CA GLU A 171 6.66 -11.86 -6.78
C GLU A 171 7.00 -12.77 -7.94
N LYS A 172 7.42 -12.19 -9.07
CA LYS A 172 7.85 -12.95 -10.25
C LYS A 172 9.02 -13.87 -9.90
N ARG A 173 10.05 -13.36 -9.22
CA ARG A 173 11.22 -14.16 -8.79
C ARG A 173 10.79 -15.31 -7.86
N LEU A 174 9.98 -15.02 -6.86
CA LEU A 174 9.53 -16.05 -5.90
C LEU A 174 8.66 -17.13 -6.55
N LYS A 175 7.84 -16.79 -7.55
CA LYS A 175 7.06 -17.77 -8.34
C LYS A 175 7.93 -18.71 -9.17
N GLU A 176 9.12 -18.26 -9.58
CA GLU A 176 10.08 -19.10 -10.31
C GLU A 176 10.87 -20.02 -9.35
N GLU A 177 11.10 -19.57 -8.11
CA GLU A 177 11.89 -20.30 -7.11
C GLU A 177 11.06 -21.23 -6.22
N ARG A 178 9.77 -20.94 -6.03
CA ARG A 178 8.91 -21.59 -5.02
C ARG A 178 7.49 -21.79 -5.55
N ASP A 179 6.80 -22.78 -5.01
CA ASP A 179 5.36 -23.00 -5.25
C ASP A 179 4.52 -22.01 -4.41
N LEU A 180 4.66 -20.72 -4.70
CA LEU A 180 3.94 -19.62 -4.04
C LEU A 180 2.94 -18.99 -5.00
N THR A 181 1.65 -19.11 -4.67
CA THR A 181 0.57 -18.40 -5.33
C THR A 181 0.23 -17.12 -4.58
N VAL A 182 0.50 -15.98 -5.21
CA VAL A 182 0.09 -14.66 -4.71
C VAL A 182 -1.11 -14.17 -5.51
N LEU A 183 -2.20 -13.86 -4.81
CA LEU A 183 -3.44 -13.32 -5.37
C LEU A 183 -3.60 -11.87 -4.95
N HIS A 184 -3.46 -10.96 -5.90
CA HIS A 184 -3.62 -9.52 -5.70
C HIS A 184 -4.24 -8.89 -6.95
N ALA A 185 -4.93 -7.76 -6.78
CA ALA A 185 -5.55 -7.02 -7.88
C ALA A 185 -4.62 -5.92 -8.47
N GLY A 186 -3.34 -5.88 -8.07
CA GLY A 186 -2.36 -4.95 -8.62
C GLY A 186 -2.67 -3.46 -8.40
N LEU A 187 -3.19 -3.04 -7.23
CA LEU A 187 -3.52 -1.64 -6.98
C LEU A 187 -2.23 -0.79 -6.84
N LYS A 188 -1.70 -0.22 -7.93
CA LYS A 188 -0.37 0.42 -7.93
C LYS A 188 -0.19 1.75 -7.18
N TYR A 189 -1.24 2.35 -6.60
CA TYR A 189 -1.15 3.73 -6.12
C TYR A 189 -1.15 3.83 -4.60
N GLU A 190 -0.03 4.24 -4.01
CA GLU A 190 0.03 4.81 -2.66
C GLU A 190 -0.61 6.21 -2.64
N THR A 191 -1.03 6.69 -1.48
CA THR A 191 -1.41 8.11 -1.35
C THR A 191 -1.21 8.44 0.11
N SER A 192 0.05 8.69 0.45
CA SER A 192 0.40 9.38 1.68
C SER A 192 0.07 10.87 1.53
N LEU A 193 -0.21 11.56 2.64
CA LEU A 193 -0.35 13.01 2.70
C LEU A 193 0.93 13.75 2.25
N SER A 194 2.10 13.10 2.28
CA SER A 194 3.33 13.60 1.66
C SER A 194 3.29 13.53 0.14
N ASP A 195 2.61 12.53 -0.43
CA ASP A 195 2.39 12.42 -1.88
C ASP A 195 1.33 13.42 -2.34
N LEU A 196 0.38 13.82 -1.49
CA LEU A 196 -0.53 14.94 -1.77
C LEU A 196 0.19 16.30 -1.82
N ARG A 197 1.41 16.41 -1.29
CA ARG A 197 2.25 17.62 -1.39
C ARG A 197 3.25 17.58 -2.55
N ARG A 198 3.52 16.40 -3.13
CA ARG A 198 4.40 16.22 -4.31
C ARG A 198 3.67 15.82 -5.60
N ALA A 199 2.47 15.28 -5.49
CA ALA A 199 1.54 15.20 -6.60
C ALA A 199 1.09 16.62 -6.88
N GLU A 200 1.80 17.25 -7.83
CA GLU A 200 1.25 18.34 -8.61
C GLU A 200 -0.20 17.94 -8.99
N PRO A 201 -1.19 18.85 -8.90
CA PRO A 201 -2.63 18.57 -9.12
C PRO A 201 -3.05 17.97 -10.47
N GLU A 202 -2.17 17.33 -11.25
CA GLU A 202 -2.26 17.22 -12.71
C GLU A 202 -2.38 15.80 -13.27
N ASP A 203 -2.38 14.74 -12.46
CA ASP A 203 -2.59 13.35 -12.92
C ASP A 203 -4.07 12.95 -13.06
N TRP A 204 -4.88 13.86 -13.58
CA TRP A 204 -6.29 13.59 -13.87
C TRP A 204 -6.50 12.46 -14.90
N TRP A 205 -5.50 12.18 -15.76
CA TRP A 205 -5.56 11.22 -16.86
C TRP A 205 -5.35 9.75 -16.46
N ILE A 206 -4.80 9.48 -15.28
CA ILE A 206 -4.70 8.13 -14.69
C ILE A 206 -6.08 7.61 -14.25
N ARG A 207 -6.99 8.53 -13.93
CA ARG A 207 -8.39 8.22 -13.56
C ARG A 207 -9.31 8.06 -14.78
N ASP A 208 -8.84 8.45 -15.96
CA ASP A 208 -9.63 8.42 -17.19
C ASP A 208 -9.89 6.96 -17.62
N PRO A 209 -11.15 6.50 -17.65
CA PRO A 209 -11.41 5.09 -17.86
C PRO A 209 -11.06 4.60 -19.29
N MET A 210 -10.89 5.53 -20.24
CA MET A 210 -10.36 5.26 -21.59
C MET A 210 -8.93 4.71 -21.54
N THR A 211 -8.13 5.14 -20.57
CA THR A 211 -6.75 4.66 -20.40
C THR A 211 -6.72 3.16 -20.09
N LYS A 212 -7.71 2.62 -19.39
CA LYS A 212 -7.82 1.18 -19.09
C LYS A 212 -8.13 0.36 -20.34
N LEU A 213 -9.05 0.83 -21.19
CA LEU A 213 -9.35 0.19 -22.49
C LEU A 213 -8.14 0.19 -23.41
N LYS A 214 -7.45 1.33 -23.54
CA LYS A 214 -6.25 1.43 -24.38
C LYS A 214 -5.10 0.58 -23.90
N ARG A 215 -4.94 0.42 -22.58
CA ARG A 215 -3.95 -0.47 -21.99
C ARG A 215 -4.25 -1.93 -22.37
N TYR A 216 -5.50 -2.39 -22.17
CA TYR A 216 -5.92 -3.73 -22.56
C TYR A 216 -5.66 -4.00 -24.04
N VAL A 217 -6.06 -3.06 -24.90
CA VAL A 217 -5.87 -3.15 -26.36
C VAL A 217 -4.39 -3.30 -26.71
N LYS A 218 -3.52 -2.50 -26.10
CA LYS A 218 -2.07 -2.55 -26.33
C LYS A 218 -1.46 -3.87 -25.85
N GLU A 219 -1.85 -4.34 -24.67
CA GLU A 219 -1.33 -5.57 -24.06
C GLU A 219 -1.74 -6.83 -24.83
N ASN A 220 -2.92 -6.81 -25.46
CA ASN A 220 -3.44 -7.92 -26.26
C ASN A 220 -3.13 -7.80 -27.76
N GLY A 221 -2.35 -6.79 -28.17
CA GLY A 221 -2.00 -6.56 -29.58
C GLY A 221 -3.18 -6.17 -30.48
N TYR A 222 -4.27 -5.69 -29.88
CA TYR A 222 -5.47 -5.24 -30.58
C TYR A 222 -5.32 -3.79 -31.01
N ARG A 223 -6.17 -3.35 -31.95
CA ARG A 223 -6.52 -1.92 -32.07
C ARG A 223 -7.81 -1.70 -31.28
N LEU A 224 -8.06 -0.46 -30.87
CA LEU A 224 -9.25 -0.13 -30.05
C LEU A 224 -10.55 -0.55 -30.73
N ILE A 225 -10.55 -0.48 -32.06
CA ILE A 225 -11.64 -0.88 -32.93
C ILE A 225 -11.91 -2.39 -32.93
N ASP A 226 -10.88 -3.21 -32.70
CA ASP A 226 -11.01 -4.66 -32.69
C ASP A 226 -11.69 -5.09 -31.37
N LEU A 227 -11.35 -4.43 -30.24
CA LEU A 227 -12.04 -4.61 -28.96
C LEU A 227 -13.53 -4.26 -29.02
N PHE A 228 -13.86 -3.14 -29.65
CA PHE A 228 -15.25 -2.67 -29.76
C PHE A 228 -16.07 -3.59 -30.68
N ARG A 229 -15.45 -4.15 -31.73
CA ARG A 229 -16.08 -5.19 -32.56
C ARG A 229 -16.38 -6.47 -31.77
N ASP A 230 -15.54 -6.85 -30.81
CA ASP A 230 -15.79 -8.01 -29.96
C ASP A 230 -16.94 -7.78 -28.95
N PHE A 231 -17.26 -6.51 -28.68
CA PHE A 231 -18.33 -6.11 -27.77
C PHE A 231 -19.69 -6.08 -28.46
N ASP A 232 -19.73 -5.71 -29.74
CA ASP A 232 -20.92 -5.76 -30.61
C ASP A 232 -21.38 -7.22 -30.79
N LYS A 233 -22.40 -7.64 -30.04
CA LYS A 233 -22.86 -9.04 -30.03
C LYS A 233 -23.94 -9.28 -31.07
N ASP A 234 -24.73 -8.28 -31.38
CA ASP A 234 -25.80 -8.38 -32.36
C ASP A 234 -25.34 -8.02 -33.80
N GLY A 235 -24.12 -7.49 -33.95
CA GLY A 235 -23.49 -7.19 -35.23
C GLY A 235 -24.03 -5.91 -35.89
N ASN A 236 -24.71 -5.06 -35.14
CA ASN A 236 -25.39 -3.88 -35.66
C ASN A 236 -24.44 -2.67 -35.85
N GLN A 237 -23.14 -2.82 -35.51
CA GLN A 237 -22.08 -1.79 -35.57
C GLN A 237 -22.26 -0.61 -34.61
N LEU A 238 -23.21 -0.72 -33.69
CA LEU A 238 -23.43 0.14 -32.54
C LEU A 238 -23.12 -0.66 -31.29
N ILE A 239 -22.64 0.03 -30.24
CA ILE A 239 -22.37 -0.64 -28.97
C ILE A 239 -23.24 -0.02 -27.91
N SER A 240 -24.26 -0.78 -27.50
CA SER A 240 -25.15 -0.40 -26.40
C SER A 240 -24.43 -0.40 -25.05
N LYS A 241 -25.02 0.26 -24.04
CA LYS A 241 -24.51 0.23 -22.65
C LYS A 241 -24.37 -1.21 -22.13
N GLU A 242 -25.32 -2.06 -22.47
CA GLU A 242 -25.37 -3.46 -22.06
C GLU A 242 -24.24 -4.26 -22.70
N GLU A 243 -24.03 -4.11 -24.02
CA GLU A 243 -22.95 -4.76 -24.74
C GLU A 243 -21.58 -4.28 -24.29
N PHE A 244 -21.43 -2.98 -24.08
CA PHE A 244 -20.20 -2.40 -23.56
C PHE A 244 -19.86 -2.95 -22.18
N THR A 245 -20.86 -2.99 -21.28
CA THR A 245 -20.68 -3.47 -19.91
C THR A 245 -20.35 -4.96 -19.88
N LEU A 246 -21.04 -5.77 -20.70
CA LEU A 246 -20.79 -7.20 -20.81
C LEU A 246 -19.41 -7.46 -21.41
N GLY A 247 -19.05 -6.74 -22.48
CA GLY A 247 -17.78 -6.83 -23.16
C GLY A 247 -16.60 -6.50 -22.25
N VAL A 248 -16.68 -5.38 -21.51
CA VAL A 248 -15.67 -4.98 -20.52
C VAL A 248 -15.47 -6.05 -19.45
N LYS A 249 -16.57 -6.62 -18.93
CA LYS A 249 -16.53 -7.69 -17.92
C LYS A 249 -15.92 -8.97 -18.48
N GLN A 250 -16.29 -9.38 -19.69
CA GLN A 250 -15.77 -10.58 -20.36
C GLN A 250 -14.29 -10.45 -20.72
N ALA A 251 -13.85 -9.25 -21.12
CA ALA A 251 -12.46 -8.94 -21.39
C ALA A 251 -11.60 -8.83 -20.09
N GLY A 252 -12.20 -8.96 -18.91
CA GLY A 252 -11.49 -8.83 -17.63
C GLY A 252 -11.01 -7.40 -17.34
N ILE A 253 -11.56 -6.39 -18.03
CA ILE A 253 -11.17 -4.99 -17.86
C ILE A 253 -11.90 -4.43 -16.63
N ILE A 254 -11.15 -4.04 -15.61
CA ILE A 254 -11.72 -3.59 -14.33
C ILE A 254 -12.19 -2.13 -14.42
N LEU A 255 -13.50 -1.94 -14.60
CA LEU A 255 -14.18 -0.63 -14.59
C LEU A 255 -15.37 -0.65 -13.62
N SER A 256 -15.56 0.41 -12.83
CA SER A 256 -16.78 0.59 -12.02
C SER A 256 -17.95 1.07 -12.90
N GLU A 257 -19.18 0.96 -12.40
CA GLU A 257 -20.36 1.46 -13.13
C GLU A 257 -20.26 2.96 -13.42
N GLU A 258 -19.80 3.76 -12.46
CA GLU A 258 -19.57 5.21 -12.67
C GLU A 258 -18.54 5.48 -13.78
N GLN A 259 -17.48 4.66 -13.86
CA GLN A 259 -16.45 4.79 -14.91
C GLN A 259 -16.96 4.35 -16.28
N ILE A 260 -17.84 3.35 -16.33
CA ILE A 260 -18.53 2.93 -17.56
C ILE A 260 -19.44 4.05 -18.03
N GLU A 261 -20.24 4.64 -17.15
CA GLU A 261 -21.13 5.75 -17.51
C GLU A 261 -20.36 7.00 -17.96
N GLU A 262 -19.23 7.30 -17.33
CA GLU A 262 -18.37 8.38 -17.77
C GLU A 262 -17.81 8.15 -19.17
N LEU A 263 -17.41 6.91 -19.50
CA LEU A 263 -16.92 6.52 -20.82
C LEU A 263 -17.99 6.63 -21.88
N LEU A 264 -19.16 6.04 -21.62
CA LEU A 264 -20.30 6.08 -22.52
C LEU A 264 -20.66 7.54 -22.80
N ARG A 265 -20.79 8.40 -21.77
CA ARG A 265 -21.07 9.83 -21.94
C ARG A 265 -19.99 10.59 -22.73
N LYS A 266 -18.74 10.15 -22.68
CA LYS A 266 -17.63 10.80 -23.40
C LYS A 266 -17.58 10.39 -24.87
N LEU A 267 -17.95 9.14 -25.15
CA LEU A 267 -17.89 8.53 -26.48
C LEU A 267 -19.17 8.78 -27.28
N ASP A 268 -20.34 8.65 -26.65
CA ASP A 268 -21.66 8.94 -27.22
C ASP A 268 -21.85 10.47 -27.33
N LYS A 269 -21.49 11.02 -28.48
CA LYS A 269 -21.51 12.47 -28.75
C LYS A 269 -22.91 12.92 -29.16
N ASP A 270 -23.63 12.08 -29.91
CA ASP A 270 -24.98 12.38 -30.35
C ASP A 270 -26.05 12.10 -29.27
N LYS A 271 -25.65 11.45 -28.17
CA LYS A 271 -26.45 11.10 -26.99
C LYS A 271 -27.58 10.13 -27.30
N ASN A 272 -27.38 9.26 -28.28
CA ASN A 272 -28.37 8.26 -28.66
C ASN A 272 -28.39 7.03 -27.73
N GLY A 273 -27.43 6.93 -26.79
CA GLY A 273 -27.31 5.85 -25.81
C GLY A 273 -26.48 4.66 -26.26
N SER A 274 -25.88 4.73 -27.45
CA SER A 274 -25.00 3.72 -28.05
C SER A 274 -23.76 4.41 -28.62
N ILE A 275 -22.66 3.67 -28.77
CA ILE A 275 -21.42 4.20 -29.35
C ILE A 275 -21.30 3.70 -30.79
N ASP A 276 -21.15 4.61 -31.75
CA ASP A 276 -20.85 4.26 -33.13
C ASP A 276 -19.34 4.33 -33.47
N PHE A 277 -19.00 3.81 -34.65
CA PHE A 277 -17.63 3.75 -35.15
C PHE A 277 -16.96 5.12 -35.31
N GLY A 278 -17.67 6.12 -35.81
CA GLY A 278 -17.20 7.48 -35.97
C GLY A 278 -16.90 8.13 -34.61
N GLU A 279 -17.81 7.97 -33.67
CA GLU A 279 -17.67 8.43 -32.28
C GLU A 279 -16.43 7.85 -31.57
N LEU A 280 -16.14 6.57 -31.80
CA LEU A 280 -14.96 5.90 -31.27
C LEU A 280 -13.64 6.50 -31.81
N ILE A 281 -13.60 6.81 -33.11
CA ILE A 281 -12.41 7.39 -33.77
C ILE A 281 -12.19 8.83 -33.32
N GLU A 282 -13.26 9.61 -33.18
CA GLU A 282 -13.19 10.98 -32.68
C GLU A 282 -12.72 11.04 -31.23
N GLY A 283 -13.23 10.14 -30.38
CA GLY A 283 -12.77 9.99 -28.99
C GLY A 283 -11.27 9.67 -28.89
N ASP A 284 -10.74 8.81 -29.76
CA ASP A 284 -9.29 8.49 -29.79
C ASP A 284 -8.43 9.70 -30.22
N ARG A 285 -8.89 10.48 -31.20
CA ARG A 285 -8.20 11.70 -31.67
C ARG A 285 -8.17 12.77 -30.59
N GLU A 286 -9.30 13.02 -29.94
CA GLU A 286 -9.42 13.99 -28.85
C GLU A 286 -8.51 13.64 -27.68
N TYR A 287 -8.47 12.36 -27.28
CA TYR A 287 -7.56 11.87 -26.25
C TYR A 287 -6.08 12.09 -26.62
N LYS A 288 -5.68 11.81 -27.86
CA LYS A 288 -4.30 12.02 -28.32
C LYS A 288 -3.91 13.49 -28.33
N ARG A 289 -4.85 14.40 -28.66
CA ARG A 289 -4.67 15.84 -28.62
C ARG A 289 -4.44 16.33 -27.19
N LEU A 290 -5.35 15.98 -26.27
CA LEU A 290 -5.25 16.36 -24.84
C LEU A 290 -3.94 15.87 -24.20
N ARG A 291 -3.49 14.67 -24.56
CA ARG A 291 -2.21 14.12 -24.09
C ARG A 291 -1.00 14.92 -24.57
N ARG A 292 -1.02 15.41 -25.82
CA ARG A 292 0.05 16.23 -26.37
C ARG A 292 0.08 17.61 -25.71
N GLU A 293 -1.07 18.28 -25.62
CA GLU A 293 -1.21 19.58 -24.97
C GLU A 293 -0.75 19.54 -23.49
N TRP A 294 -1.08 18.46 -22.78
CA TRP A 294 -0.62 18.24 -21.42
C TRP A 294 0.90 18.02 -21.32
N ALA A 295 1.48 17.22 -22.23
CA ALA A 295 2.93 17.01 -22.26
C ALA A 295 3.71 18.30 -22.53
N GLU A 296 3.20 19.15 -23.43
CA GLU A 296 3.76 20.46 -23.74
C GLU A 296 3.65 21.43 -22.54
N SER A 297 2.50 21.44 -21.85
CA SER A 297 2.30 22.23 -20.62
C SER A 297 3.26 21.80 -19.50
N LYS A 298 3.46 20.49 -19.33
CA LYS A 298 4.37 19.92 -18.33
C LYS A 298 5.82 20.30 -18.58
N GLN A 299 6.25 20.25 -19.84
CA GLN A 299 7.61 20.65 -20.24
C GLN A 299 7.85 22.13 -19.95
N LYS A 300 6.88 22.99 -20.24
CA LYS A 300 6.97 24.43 -19.96
C LYS A 300 7.10 24.73 -18.45
N LYS A 301 6.28 24.07 -17.62
CA LYS A 301 6.35 24.24 -16.15
C LYS A 301 7.67 23.75 -15.55
N ALA A 302 8.22 22.66 -16.07
CA ALA A 302 9.53 22.15 -15.64
C ALA A 302 10.67 23.15 -15.97
N GLU A 303 10.62 23.78 -17.15
CA GLU A 303 11.60 24.79 -17.56
C GLU A 303 11.52 26.05 -16.67
N GLU A 304 10.31 26.50 -16.34
CA GLU A 304 10.08 27.64 -15.44
C GLU A 304 10.56 27.35 -14.00
N ALA A 305 10.31 26.14 -13.50
CA ALA A 305 10.78 25.71 -12.17
C ALA A 305 12.33 25.61 -12.11
N LYS A 306 12.96 25.13 -13.17
CA LYS A 306 14.43 25.08 -13.27
C LYS A 306 15.04 26.49 -13.24
N GLN A 307 14.50 27.42 -14.02
CA GLN A 307 14.95 28.83 -14.01
C GLN A 307 14.75 29.51 -12.65
N ALA A 308 13.67 29.20 -11.94
CA ALA A 308 13.44 29.71 -10.59
C ALA A 308 14.47 29.17 -9.59
N THR A 309 14.85 27.89 -9.71
CA THR A 309 15.82 27.23 -8.84
C THR A 309 17.23 27.80 -9.04
N GLU A 310 17.65 27.99 -10.29
CA GLU A 310 18.95 28.61 -10.64
C GLU A 310 19.08 30.05 -10.10
N LYS A 311 17.98 30.83 -10.11
CA LYS A 311 17.96 32.17 -9.50
C LYS A 311 18.15 32.14 -7.99
N VAL A 312 17.57 31.15 -7.30
CA VAL A 312 17.69 31.00 -5.85
C VAL A 312 19.10 30.57 -5.46
N GLU A 313 19.73 29.67 -6.21
CA GLU A 313 21.13 29.27 -5.99
C GLU A 313 22.09 30.43 -6.22
N SER A 314 21.91 31.20 -7.30
CA SER A 314 22.73 32.38 -7.57
C SER A 314 22.61 33.43 -6.45
N ALA A 315 21.40 33.66 -5.91
CA ALA A 315 21.20 34.55 -4.77
C ALA A 315 21.88 34.05 -3.48
N ARG A 316 21.88 32.73 -3.25
CA ARG A 316 22.56 32.12 -2.09
C ARG A 316 24.08 32.27 -2.17
N GLU A 317 24.68 32.07 -3.34
CA GLU A 317 26.13 32.26 -3.53
C GLU A 317 26.55 33.72 -3.25
N ILE A 318 25.75 34.70 -3.68
CA ILE A 318 26.00 36.12 -3.41
C ILE A 318 25.98 36.39 -1.90
N LEU A 319 24.98 35.87 -1.18
CA LEU A 319 24.87 36.04 0.27
C LEU A 319 26.03 35.36 1.03
N GLN A 320 26.47 34.20 0.57
CA GLN A 320 27.59 33.48 1.17
C GLN A 320 28.91 34.27 1.01
N ARG A 321 29.15 34.87 -0.16
CA ARG A 321 30.31 35.75 -0.38
C ARG A 321 30.28 36.99 0.50
N LEU A 322 29.11 37.61 0.68
CA LEU A 322 28.94 38.78 1.56
C LEU A 322 29.19 38.42 3.04
N SER A 323 28.75 37.24 3.49
CA SER A 323 28.96 36.77 4.86
C SER A 323 30.45 36.53 5.18
N VAL A 324 31.20 35.92 4.26
CA VAL A 324 32.65 35.68 4.43
C VAL A 324 33.42 37.00 4.49
N SER A 325 33.01 38.00 3.70
CA SER A 325 33.61 39.34 3.75
C SER A 325 33.43 40.00 5.12
N LEU A 326 32.23 39.90 5.71
CA LEU A 326 31.92 40.49 7.02
C LEU A 326 32.65 39.80 8.19
N GLU A 327 32.89 38.49 8.11
CA GLU A 327 33.68 37.76 9.11
C GLU A 327 35.17 38.08 9.03
N GLY A 328 35.68 38.32 7.81
CA GLY A 328 37.04 38.82 7.59
C GLY A 328 37.26 40.18 8.26
N ASP A 329 36.33 41.11 8.10
CA ASP A 329 36.38 42.45 8.70
C ASP A 329 36.27 42.42 10.23
N ARG A 330 35.50 41.48 10.79
CA ARG A 330 35.44 41.30 12.26
C ARG A 330 36.74 40.77 12.83
N ARG A 331 37.41 39.80 12.19
CA ARG A 331 38.68 39.26 12.69
C ARG A 331 39.81 40.28 12.67
N THR A 332 39.88 41.12 11.64
CA THR A 332 40.87 42.20 11.57
C THR A 332 40.62 43.25 12.65
N SER A 333 39.36 43.59 12.94
CA SER A 333 39.01 44.54 14.01
C SER A 333 39.32 44.02 15.43
N VAL A 334 39.13 42.72 15.71
CA VAL A 334 39.45 42.10 17.01
C VAL A 334 40.96 42.05 17.24
N GLN A 335 41.74 41.65 16.23
CA GLN A 335 43.21 41.65 16.32
C GLN A 335 43.80 43.05 16.52
N ALA A 336 43.15 44.08 15.98
CA ALA A 336 43.55 45.48 16.23
C ALA A 336 43.29 45.90 17.68
N GLY A 337 42.19 45.46 18.28
CA GLY A 337 41.84 45.75 19.68
C GLY A 337 42.75 45.06 20.70
N GLU A 338 43.10 43.78 20.47
CA GLU A 338 43.98 43.02 21.37
C GLU A 338 45.42 43.57 21.39
N ARG A 339 45.92 44.07 20.25
CA ARG A 339 47.23 44.75 20.19
C ARG A 339 47.26 46.05 20.99
N GLN A 340 46.15 46.79 21.05
CA GLN A 340 46.07 48.01 21.87
C GLN A 340 45.99 47.71 23.37
N ALA A 341 45.32 46.62 23.77
CA ALA A 341 45.24 46.20 25.17
C ALA A 341 46.59 45.71 25.72
N SER A 342 47.37 44.99 24.91
CA SER A 342 48.70 44.52 25.33
C SER A 342 49.69 45.66 25.56
N LEU A 343 49.58 46.75 24.80
CA LEU A 343 50.40 47.96 24.99
C LEU A 343 50.04 48.75 26.27
N HIS A 344 48.82 48.62 26.78
CA HIS A 344 48.40 49.27 28.04
C HIS A 344 48.79 48.48 29.29
N GLY A 345 48.90 47.15 29.21
CA GLY A 345 49.28 46.30 30.34
C GLY A 345 50.75 46.43 30.76
N GLU A 346 51.66 46.68 29.82
CA GLU A 346 53.09 46.83 30.11
C GLU A 346 53.44 48.14 30.84
N HIS A 347 52.58 49.17 30.74
CA HIS A 347 52.80 50.44 31.44
C HIS A 347 52.39 50.43 32.92
N GLN A 348 51.58 49.46 33.39
CA GLN A 348 51.16 49.38 34.80
C GLN A 348 52.05 48.50 35.68
N ALA A 349 52.88 47.63 35.10
CA ALA A 349 53.75 46.73 35.86
C ALA A 349 55.10 47.35 36.32
N ALA A 350 55.41 48.58 35.89
CA ALA A 350 56.68 49.25 36.21
C ALA A 350 56.59 50.25 37.39
N GLY A 351 55.45 50.34 38.09
CA GLY A 351 55.17 51.41 39.06
C GLY A 351 55.37 51.11 40.56
N ASP A 352 55.42 49.85 40.99
CA ASP A 352 55.39 49.49 42.43
C ASP A 352 56.58 48.59 42.82
N THR A 353 57.77 49.17 42.90
CA THR A 353 58.85 48.68 43.79
C THR A 353 59.77 49.85 44.16
N THR A 354 59.49 50.51 45.27
CA THR A 354 60.47 51.24 46.11
C THR A 354 59.97 51.33 47.54
#